data_AF-A0A352Z7M3-F1
#
_entry.id   AF-A0A352Z7M3-F1
#
_cell.length_a   1.000
_cell.length_b   1.000
_cell.length_c   1.000
_cell.angle_alpha   90.00
_cell.angle_beta   90.00
_cell.angle_gamma   90.00
#
_symmetry.space_group_name_H-M   'P 1'
#
loop_
_entity.id
_entity.type
_entity.pdbx_description
1 polymer ?
#
loop_
_entity_poly.entity_id
_entity_poly.type
_entity_poly.pdbx_seq_one_letter_code
_entity_poly.pdbx_strand_id
1 'polypeptide(L)' 'MGNILLVAVKKISGEWIYNPYPGTVLEHDMSLIVLATAEERELLQTLCSEGANSSEVRH' A
#
# COMPACT_ATOMS: atom_id res chain seq x y z
N MET A 1 1.76 13.02 12.21
CA MET A 1 0.98 12.22 11.24
C MET A 1 1.33 10.77 11.52
N GLY A 2 0.36 10.03 12.09
CA GLY A 2 0.60 8.76 12.75
C GLY A 2 0.41 7.58 11.80
N ASN A 3 1.50 7.13 11.18
CA ASN A 3 1.77 5.77 10.72
C ASN A 3 0.54 4.87 10.46
N ILE A 4 0.05 4.87 9.22
CA ILE A 4 -0.88 3.85 8.72
C ILE A 4 -0.33 2.47 9.09
N LEU A 5 -1.14 1.65 9.76
CA LEU A 5 -0.72 0.34 10.22
C LEU A 5 -1.07 -0.74 9.20
N LEU A 6 -0.05 -1.38 8.63
CA LEU A 6 -0.22 -2.54 7.76
C LEU A 6 -0.53 -3.79 8.60
N VAL A 7 -1.72 -4.35 8.45
CA VAL A 7 -2.16 -5.52 9.23
C VAL A 7 -2.12 -6.83 8.46
N ALA A 8 -2.26 -6.78 7.13
CA ALA A 8 -2.17 -7.96 6.29
C ALA A 8 -1.79 -7.62 4.85
N VAL A 9 -1.15 -8.57 4.17
CA VAL A 9 -0.83 -8.52 2.74
C VAL A 9 -1.30 -9.81 2.09
N LYS A 10 -1.94 -9.70 0.93
CA LYS A 10 -2.27 -10.83 0.06
C LYS A 10 -1.27 -10.86 -1.09
N LYS A 11 -0.55 -11.97 -1.22
CA LYS A 11 0.29 -12.24 -2.39
C LYS A 11 -0.58 -12.50 -3.62
N ILE A 12 0.01 -12.36 -4.82
CA ILE A 12 -0.65 -12.74 -6.09
C ILE A 12 -1.07 -14.21 -6.08
N SER A 13 -0.30 -15.08 -5.42
CA SER A 13 -0.62 -16.51 -5.24
C SER A 13 -1.93 -16.76 -4.48
N GLY A 14 -2.47 -15.74 -3.80
CA GLY A 14 -3.66 -15.83 -2.95
C GLY A 14 -3.35 -16.07 -1.47
N GLU A 15 -2.09 -16.32 -1.12
CA GLU A 15 -1.62 -16.48 0.25
C GLU A 15 -1.70 -15.16 1.04
N TRP A 16 -2.11 -15.25 2.30
CA TRP A 16 -2.15 -14.12 3.23
C TRP A 16 -0.96 -14.15 4.20
N ILE A 17 -0.32 -13.01 4.38
CA ILE A 17 0.64 -12.75 5.45
C ILE A 17 -0.01 -11.76 6.42
N TYR A 18 -0.18 -12.17 7.67
CA TYR A 18 -0.71 -11.33 8.74
C TYR A 18 0.43 -10.71 9.55
N ASN A 19 0.29 -9.44 9.92
CA ASN A 19 1.30 -8.65 10.62
C ASN A 19 2.70 -8.82 9.99
N PRO A 20 2.87 -8.42 8.73
CA PRO A 20 4.12 -8.63 8.01
C PRO A 20 5.29 -7.98 8.75
N TYR A 21 6.44 -8.64 8.73
CA TYR A 21 7.66 -8.09 9.31
C TYR A 21 8.00 -6.74 8.64
N PRO A 22 8.51 -5.72 9.35
CA PRO A 22 8.81 -4.41 8.77
C PRO A 22 9.78 -4.42 7.58
N GLY A 23 10.64 -5.44 7.46
CA GLY A 23 11.52 -5.64 6.30
C GLY A 23 10.91 -6.48 5.17
N THR A 24 9.60 -6.77 5.21
CA THR A 24 8.92 -7.50 4.13
C THR A 24 8.94 -6.66 2.87
N VAL A 25 9.45 -7.24 1.78
CA VAL A 25 9.42 -6.61 0.46
C VAL A 25 8.02 -6.78 -0.13
N LEU A 26 7.42 -5.67 -0.56
CA LEU A 26 6.16 -5.68 -1.30
C LEU A 26 6.45 -5.87 -2.79
N GLU A 27 5.78 -6.83 -3.41
CA GLU A 27 5.88 -7.09 -4.84
C GLU A 27 4.72 -6.42 -5.58
N HIS A 28 4.80 -6.39 -6.92
CA HIS A 28 3.73 -5.90 -7.78
C HIS A 28 2.41 -6.66 -7.51
N ASP A 29 1.27 -6.02 -7.74
CA ASP A 29 -0.09 -6.58 -7.58
C ASP A 29 -0.43 -7.19 -6.20
N MET A 30 0.35 -6.93 -5.16
CA MET A 30 -0.04 -7.30 -3.80
C MET A 30 -1.20 -6.43 -3.32
N SER A 31 -2.15 -7.03 -2.61
CA SER A 31 -3.23 -6.29 -1.94
C SER A 31 -2.89 -6.09 -0.47
N LEU A 32 -3.00 -4.87 0.03
CA LEU A 32 -2.69 -4.51 1.41
C LEU A 32 -3.97 -4.17 2.17
N ILE A 33 -4.08 -4.65 3.42
CA ILE A 33 -5.09 -4.21 4.37
C ILE A 33 -4.39 -3.35 5.40
N VAL A 34 -4.84 -2.10 5.51
CA VAL A 34 -4.30 -1.13 6.44
C VAL A 34 -5.38 -0.61 7.38
N LEU A 35 -4.98 -0.28 8.61
CA LEU A 35 -5.78 0.50 9.53
C LEU A 35 -5.35 1.95 9.42
N ALA A 36 -6.31 2.82 9.12
CA ALA A 36 -6.11 4.25 8.94
C ALA A 36 -7.37 5.00 9.39
N THR A 37 -7.20 6.22 9.87
CA THR A 37 -8.29 7.19 10.01
C THR A 37 -8.81 7.62 8.63
N ALA A 38 -9.97 8.30 8.60
CA ALA A 38 -10.52 8.84 7.35
C ALA A 38 -9.54 9.82 6.67
N GLU A 39 -8.93 10.72 7.44
CA GLU A 39 -7.94 11.69 6.96
C GLU A 39 -6.70 11.01 6.38
N GLU A 40 -6.17 9.98 7.04
CA GLU A 40 -5.01 9.21 6.56
C GLU A 40 -5.33 8.41 5.29
N ARG A 41 -6.55 7.87 5.17
CA ARG A 41 -7.01 7.19 3.96
C ARG A 41 -7.07 8.15 2.77
N GLU A 42 -7.63 9.34 2.97
CA GLU A 42 -7.70 10.36 1.91
C GLU A 42 -6.31 10.78 1.45
N LEU A 43 -5.41 11.06 2.40
CA LEU A 43 -4.02 11.40 2.09
C LEU A 43 -3.31 10.27 1.31
N LEU A 44 -3.46 9.02 1.75
CA LEU A 44 -2.87 7.87 1.06
C LEU A 44 -3.40 7.73 -0.38
N GLN A 45 -4.69 7.92 -0.59
CA GLN A 45 -5.31 7.86 -1.92
C GLN A 45 -4.75 8.93 -2.85
N THR A 46 -4.58 10.16 -2.36
CA THR A 46 -3.96 11.24 -3.14
C THR A 46 -2.53 10.89 -3.53
N LEU A 47 -1.70 10.47 -2.57
CA LEU A 47 -0.29 10.14 -2.81
C LEU A 47 -0.09 8.97 -3.79
N CYS A 48 -0.91 7.92 -3.66
CA CYS A 48 -0.84 6.76 -4.56
C CYS A 48 -1.37 7.07 -5.97
N SER A 49 -2.32 7.99 -6.11
CA SER A 49 -2.89 8.36 -7.42
C SER A 49 -1.97 9.29 -8.22
N GLU A 50 -1.30 10.23 -7.55
CA GLU A 50 -0.32 11.13 -8.20
C GLU A 50 0.95 10.39 -8.64
N GLY A 51 1.36 9.36 -7.90
CA GLY A 51 2.49 8.50 -8.27
C GLY A 51 2.25 7.67 -9.54
N ALA A 52 1.01 7.27 -9.82
CA ALA A 52 0.67 6.44 -10.99
C ALA A 52 0.75 7.21 -12.33
N ASN A 53 0.48 8.53 -12.31
CA ASN A 53 0.53 9.39 -13.51
C ASN A 53 1.95 9.85 -13.89
N SER A 54 2.94 9.63 -13.04
CA SER A 54 4.31 10.11 -13.26
C SER A 54 5.15 9.18 -14.16
N SER A 55 4.65 7.98 -14.44
CA SER A 55 5.33 6.97 -15.29
C SER A 55 4.99 7.04 -16.79
N GLU A 56 3.99 7.83 -17.20
CA GLU A 56 3.60 7.95 -18.62
C GLU A 56 4.24 9.15 -19.35
N VAL A 57 5.02 10.00 -18.67
CA VAL A 57 5.68 11.17 -19.29
C VAL A 57 7.20 11.02 -19.23
N ARG A 58 7.74 10.00 -19.90
CA ARG A 58 9.15 9.98 -20.34
C ARG A 58 9.21 9.43 -21.75
N HIS A 59 9.06 10.35 -22.71
CA HIS A 59 9.42 10.18 -24.11
C HIS A 59 10.93 10.03 -24.28
#